data_AF-Q0HS17-F1
#
_entry.id   AF-Q0HS17-F1
#
_cell.length_a   1.000
_cell.length_b   1.000
_cell.length_c   1.000
_cell.angle_alpha   90.00
_cell.angle_beta   90.00
_cell.angle_gamma   90.00
#
_symmetry.space_group_name_H-M   'P 1'
#
loop_
_entity.id
_entity.type
_entity.pdbx_description
1 polymer ?
#
loop_
_entity_poly.entity_id
_entity_poly.type
_entity_poly.pdbx_seq_one_letter_code
_entity_poly.pdbx_strand_id
1 'polypeptide(L)'
;MNYQKFVALLASEDPMKELTNILIDANTDALKRGASMGWVMALSLDFGSYKETFLDESKSQNDVDEYFISYYSSDFEETIKYFLLEDSDILPAALKSLLSESVWAFENQKYQICIPALFSIIEGALVDLSNNGERKNIKYKQGLDDAVVTDRSLNFAVLPLISLSWFLDYAFKKSDFDQSNFVELNRHWALHGRYLDILGIKPALQLFSVVALILFCYKLQKV
;
A
#
# COMPACT_ATOMS: atom_id res chain seq x y z
N MET A 1 19.49 -13.59 -14.39
CA MET A 1 20.78 -13.32 -13.73
C MET A 1 21.85 -14.22 -14.34
N ASN A 2 22.98 -13.68 -14.79
CA ASN A 2 24.11 -14.48 -15.30
C ASN A 2 24.80 -15.22 -14.12
N TYR A 3 25.21 -16.47 -14.32
CA TYR A 3 25.96 -17.32 -13.38
C TYR A 3 27.08 -16.57 -12.63
N GLN A 4 27.85 -15.71 -13.29
CA GLN A 4 28.91 -14.92 -12.66
C GLN A 4 28.41 -13.93 -11.60
N LYS A 5 27.24 -13.30 -11.82
CA LYS A 5 26.61 -12.42 -10.82
C LYS A 5 26.09 -13.22 -9.62
N PHE A 6 25.60 -14.42 -9.86
CA PHE A 6 25.16 -15.32 -8.78
C PHE A 6 26.33 -15.79 -7.91
N VAL A 7 27.46 -16.16 -8.54
CA VAL A 7 28.68 -16.53 -7.80
C VAL A 7 29.22 -15.34 -7.00
N ALA A 8 29.21 -14.13 -7.57
CA ALA A 8 29.61 -12.91 -6.85
C ALA A 8 28.69 -12.60 -5.65
N LEU A 9 27.38 -12.79 -5.81
CA LEU A 9 26.40 -12.65 -4.72
C LEU A 9 26.70 -13.62 -3.57
N LEU A 10 26.93 -14.90 -3.88
CA LEU A 10 27.24 -15.92 -2.87
C LEU A 10 28.58 -15.69 -2.16
N ALA A 11 29.50 -14.95 -2.78
CA ALA A 11 30.82 -14.64 -2.25
C ALA A 11 30.88 -13.29 -1.49
N SER A 12 29.78 -12.54 -1.40
CA SER A 12 29.76 -11.26 -0.70
C SER A 12 29.79 -11.43 0.83
N GLU A 13 30.18 -10.37 1.55
CA GLU A 13 30.20 -10.38 3.02
C GLU A 13 28.80 -10.54 3.64
N ASP A 14 27.76 -10.10 2.92
CA ASP A 14 26.35 -10.25 3.31
C ASP A 14 25.48 -10.56 2.06
N PRO A 15 25.42 -11.84 1.64
CA PRO A 15 24.69 -12.26 0.44
C PRO A 15 23.20 -11.95 0.51
N MET A 16 22.60 -11.97 1.71
CA MET A 16 21.19 -11.69 1.88
C MET A 16 20.88 -10.21 1.71
N LYS A 17 21.71 -9.32 2.28
CA LYS A 17 21.59 -7.88 2.06
C LYS A 17 21.75 -7.53 0.58
N GLU A 18 22.73 -8.13 -0.09
CA GLU A 18 22.97 -7.87 -1.51
C GLU A 18 21.82 -8.41 -2.38
N LEU A 19 21.26 -9.57 -2.05
CA LEU A 19 20.05 -10.09 -2.71
C LEU A 19 18.88 -9.13 -2.54
N THR A 20 18.69 -8.60 -1.34
CA THR A 20 17.64 -7.61 -1.05
C THR A 20 17.84 -6.34 -1.86
N ASN A 21 19.06 -5.79 -1.94
CA ASN A 21 19.35 -4.63 -2.81
C ASN A 21 19.01 -4.93 -4.28
N ILE A 22 19.39 -6.09 -4.80
CA ILE A 22 19.05 -6.51 -6.17
C ILE A 22 17.52 -6.56 -6.37
N LEU A 23 16.78 -7.10 -5.40
CA LEU A 23 15.32 -7.15 -5.45
C LEU A 23 14.71 -5.75 -5.43
N ILE A 24 15.23 -4.85 -4.60
CA ILE A 24 14.77 -3.46 -4.53
C ILE A 24 15.03 -2.76 -5.87
N ASP A 25 16.27 -2.79 -6.35
CA ASP A 25 16.68 -2.10 -7.57
C ASP A 25 15.89 -2.59 -8.79
N ALA A 26 15.67 -3.90 -8.90
CA ALA A 26 14.96 -4.49 -10.03
C ALA A 26 13.47 -4.13 -10.09
N ASN A 27 12.89 -3.64 -8.99
CA ASN A 27 11.44 -3.48 -8.85
C ASN A 27 10.99 -2.07 -8.43
N THR A 28 11.93 -1.21 -8.06
CA THR A 28 11.66 0.15 -7.57
C THR A 28 10.85 0.98 -8.56
N ASP A 29 11.13 0.89 -9.87
CA ASP A 29 10.43 1.71 -10.87
C ASP A 29 8.95 1.36 -10.97
N ALA A 30 8.61 0.06 -10.94
CA ALA A 30 7.23 -0.40 -10.97
C ALA A 30 6.49 0.01 -9.68
N LEU A 31 7.13 -0.13 -8.51
CA LEU A 31 6.55 0.25 -7.22
C LEU A 31 6.32 1.78 -7.14
N LYS A 32 7.28 2.59 -7.61
CA LYS A 32 7.14 4.05 -7.69
C LYS A 32 6.03 4.45 -8.65
N ARG A 33 5.96 3.85 -9.83
CA ARG A 33 4.91 4.15 -10.82
C ARG A 33 3.54 3.77 -10.28
N GLY A 34 3.41 2.61 -9.63
CA GLY A 34 2.21 2.20 -8.92
C GLY A 34 1.74 3.22 -7.89
N ALA A 35 2.63 3.59 -6.97
CA ALA A 35 2.32 4.55 -5.93
C ALA A 35 1.94 5.94 -6.49
N SER A 36 2.61 6.42 -7.54
CA SER A 36 2.29 7.69 -8.18
C SER A 36 0.88 7.75 -8.78
N MET A 37 0.30 6.58 -9.11
CA MET A 37 -1.08 6.42 -9.57
C MET A 37 -2.06 6.10 -8.43
N GLY A 38 -1.57 6.00 -7.18
CA GLY A 38 -2.34 5.70 -5.98
C GLY A 38 -2.54 4.22 -5.70
N TRP A 39 -1.81 3.33 -6.38
CA TRP A 39 -1.90 1.88 -6.20
C TRP A 39 -0.70 1.32 -5.46
N VAL A 40 -0.94 0.38 -4.56
CA VAL A 40 0.10 -0.46 -3.96
C VAL A 40 0.13 -1.83 -4.62
N MET A 41 1.12 -2.65 -4.26
CA MET A 41 1.16 -4.05 -4.65
C MET A 41 -0.14 -4.76 -4.27
N ALA A 42 -0.73 -5.46 -5.24
CA ALA A 42 -1.94 -6.24 -5.07
C ALA A 42 -1.61 -7.63 -4.50
N LEU A 43 -2.09 -7.96 -3.30
CA LEU A 43 -1.77 -9.23 -2.63
C LEU A 43 -2.32 -10.46 -3.34
N SER A 44 -3.45 -10.32 -4.05
CA SER A 44 -4.08 -11.39 -4.82
C SER A 44 -3.53 -11.56 -6.23
N LEU A 45 -2.68 -10.63 -6.69
CA LEU A 45 -2.09 -10.64 -8.03
C LEU A 45 -0.64 -11.07 -7.93
N ASP A 46 -0.19 -11.92 -8.86
CA ASP A 46 1.22 -12.25 -8.91
C ASP A 46 2.05 -10.98 -9.23
N PHE A 47 3.24 -10.92 -8.63
CA PHE A 47 4.05 -9.71 -8.73
C PHE A 47 4.56 -9.44 -10.16
N GLY A 48 4.65 -10.47 -11.00
CA GLY A 48 5.01 -10.32 -12.41
C GLY A 48 3.95 -9.54 -13.17
N SER A 49 2.68 -9.95 -13.07
CA SER A 49 1.54 -9.24 -13.67
C SER A 49 1.38 -7.81 -13.16
N TYR A 50 1.59 -7.60 -11.85
CA TYR A 50 1.63 -6.25 -11.26
C TYR A 50 2.71 -5.41 -11.94
N LYS A 51 3.94 -5.92 -12.01
CA LYS A 51 5.08 -5.23 -12.58
C LYS A 51 4.89 -4.92 -14.05
N GLU A 52 4.41 -5.88 -14.85
CA GLU A 52 4.15 -5.68 -16.28
C GLU A 52 3.14 -4.55 -16.51
N THR A 53 2.08 -4.50 -15.70
CA THR A 53 1.07 -3.43 -15.79
C THR A 53 1.66 -2.04 -15.58
N PHE A 54 2.58 -1.88 -14.63
CA PHE A 54 3.20 -0.60 -14.33
C PHE A 54 4.49 -0.33 -15.11
N LEU A 55 5.09 -1.29 -15.82
CA LEU A 55 6.25 -1.06 -16.68
C LEU A 55 5.87 -0.86 -18.15
N ASP A 56 4.64 -1.19 -18.54
CA ASP A 56 4.13 -0.90 -19.87
C ASP A 56 3.94 0.62 -20.05
N GLU A 57 4.87 1.27 -20.76
CA GLU A 57 4.84 2.70 -21.04
C GLU A 57 3.69 3.10 -21.98
N SER A 58 3.07 2.15 -22.68
CA SER A 58 1.92 2.42 -23.55
C SER A 58 0.62 2.63 -22.76
N LYS A 59 0.56 2.15 -21.52
CA LYS A 59 -0.61 2.32 -20.64
C LYS A 59 -0.63 3.68 -19.97
N SER A 60 -1.71 4.42 -20.20
CA SER A 60 -2.02 5.64 -19.46
C SER A 60 -2.47 5.33 -18.03
N GLN A 61 -2.58 6.36 -17.19
CA GLN A 61 -3.14 6.20 -15.85
C GLN A 61 -4.58 5.65 -15.89
N ASN A 62 -5.39 6.07 -16.86
CA ASN A 62 -6.77 5.58 -16.99
C ASN A 62 -6.80 4.08 -17.33
N ASP A 63 -5.93 3.61 -18.22
CA ASP A 63 -5.86 2.18 -18.57
C ASP A 63 -5.50 1.32 -17.36
N VAL A 64 -4.56 1.79 -16.54
CA VAL A 64 -4.15 1.13 -15.30
C VAL A 64 -5.27 1.16 -14.25
N ASP A 65 -5.91 2.31 -14.08
CA ASP A 65 -7.03 2.47 -13.15
C ASP A 65 -8.19 1.55 -13.53
N GLU A 66 -8.58 1.51 -14.80
CA GLU A 66 -9.64 0.63 -15.30
C GLU A 66 -9.31 -0.84 -15.06
N TYR A 67 -8.05 -1.24 -15.30
CA TYR A 67 -7.59 -2.60 -15.01
C TYR A 67 -7.75 -2.96 -13.53
N PHE A 68 -7.21 -2.16 -12.60
CA PHE A 68 -7.27 -2.48 -11.17
C PHE A 68 -8.69 -2.35 -10.60
N ILE A 69 -9.47 -1.36 -11.04
CA ILE A 69 -10.88 -1.26 -10.67
C ILE A 69 -11.63 -2.50 -11.12
N SER A 70 -11.46 -2.93 -12.38
CA SER A 70 -12.12 -4.13 -12.88
C SER A 70 -11.67 -5.38 -12.15
N TYR A 71 -10.36 -5.54 -11.92
CA TYR A 71 -9.78 -6.68 -11.23
C TYR A 71 -10.33 -6.84 -9.81
N TYR A 72 -10.30 -5.76 -9.01
CA TYR A 72 -10.81 -5.81 -7.65
C TYR A 72 -12.34 -5.89 -7.60
N SER A 73 -13.06 -5.26 -8.53
CA SER A 73 -14.53 -5.25 -8.50
C SER A 73 -15.13 -6.54 -9.04
N SER A 74 -14.41 -7.31 -9.88
CA SER A 74 -14.90 -8.60 -10.37
C SER A 74 -15.02 -9.64 -9.26
N ASP A 75 -14.16 -9.55 -8.24
CA ASP A 75 -14.23 -10.40 -7.06
C ASP A 75 -13.63 -9.69 -5.84
N PHE A 76 -14.36 -8.74 -5.28
CA PHE A 76 -13.90 -7.99 -4.10
C PHE A 76 -13.67 -8.90 -2.88
N GLU A 77 -14.43 -10.00 -2.80
CA GLU A 77 -14.32 -10.96 -1.71
C GLU A 77 -12.93 -11.60 -1.71
N GLU A 78 -12.51 -12.20 -2.83
CA GLU A 78 -11.22 -12.90 -2.93
C GLU A 78 -10.03 -11.95 -3.10
N THR A 79 -10.19 -10.82 -3.78
CA THR A 79 -9.05 -9.96 -4.13
C THR A 79 -8.64 -8.99 -3.02
N ILE A 80 -9.57 -8.61 -2.13
CA ILE A 80 -9.31 -7.64 -1.05
C ILE A 80 -9.84 -8.13 0.29
N LYS A 81 -11.14 -8.45 0.38
CA LYS A 81 -11.82 -8.64 1.66
C LYS A 81 -11.28 -9.83 2.44
N TYR A 82 -10.91 -10.91 1.75
CA TYR A 82 -10.22 -12.06 2.35
C TYR A 82 -8.99 -11.61 3.18
N PHE A 83 -8.08 -10.83 2.58
CA PHE A 83 -6.87 -10.34 3.25
C PHE A 83 -7.16 -9.36 4.39
N LEU A 84 -8.21 -8.54 4.23
CA LEU A 84 -8.64 -7.63 5.29
C LEU A 84 -9.12 -8.41 6.52
N LEU A 85 -9.90 -9.47 6.32
CA LEU A 85 -10.52 -10.23 7.40
C LEU A 85 -9.54 -11.19 8.07
N GLU A 86 -8.72 -11.89 7.28
CA GLU A 86 -7.74 -12.88 7.77
C GLU A 86 -6.83 -12.26 8.84
N ASP A 87 -6.38 -11.03 8.61
CA ASP A 87 -5.37 -10.38 9.45
C ASP A 87 -5.95 -9.23 10.30
N SER A 88 -7.27 -9.06 10.35
CA SER A 88 -7.93 -7.95 11.07
C SER A 88 -7.74 -7.95 12.58
N ASP A 89 -7.38 -9.09 13.18
CA ASP A 89 -7.20 -9.25 14.63
C ASP A 89 -6.02 -8.45 15.20
N ILE A 90 -5.11 -7.99 14.34
CA ILE A 90 -4.02 -7.11 14.75
C ILE A 90 -4.53 -5.71 15.10
N LEU A 91 -5.68 -5.32 14.55
CA LEU A 91 -6.24 -3.99 14.75
C LEU A 91 -6.88 -3.88 16.14
N PRO A 92 -6.72 -2.74 16.82
CA PRO A 92 -7.56 -2.40 17.97
C PRO A 92 -9.04 -2.53 17.63
N ALA A 93 -9.87 -2.95 18.61
CA ALA A 93 -11.29 -3.22 18.41
C ALA A 93 -12.05 -2.07 17.71
N ALA A 94 -11.73 -0.82 18.04
CA ALA A 94 -12.33 0.35 17.40
C ALA A 94 -12.03 0.43 15.88
N LEU A 95 -10.79 0.14 15.48
CA LEU A 95 -10.39 0.14 14.06
C LEU A 95 -10.93 -1.09 13.33
N LYS A 96 -11.04 -2.24 14.02
CA LYS A 96 -11.67 -3.44 13.46
C LYS A 96 -13.18 -3.22 13.19
N SER A 97 -13.89 -2.55 14.09
CA SER A 97 -15.28 -2.13 13.86
C SER A 97 -15.37 -1.20 12.66
N LEU A 98 -14.53 -0.15 12.62
CA LEU A 98 -14.51 0.82 11.54
C LEU A 98 -14.18 0.17 10.18
N LEU A 99 -13.30 -0.83 10.16
CA LEU A 99 -12.99 -1.60 8.96
C LEU A 99 -14.21 -2.38 8.48
N SER A 100 -14.92 -3.05 9.40
CA SER A 100 -16.13 -3.80 9.08
C SER A 100 -17.24 -2.89 8.54
N GLU A 101 -17.42 -1.72 9.14
CA GLU A 101 -18.34 -0.68 8.68
C GLU A 101 -17.95 -0.13 7.29
N SER A 102 -16.64 0.03 7.04
CA SER A 102 -16.12 0.48 5.74
C SER A 102 -16.37 -0.55 4.65
N VAL A 103 -16.18 -1.84 4.92
CA VAL A 103 -16.49 -2.95 4.00
C VAL A 103 -17.99 -2.97 3.68
N TRP A 104 -18.84 -2.90 4.71
CA TRP A 104 -20.29 -2.85 4.51
C TRP A 104 -20.70 -1.63 3.66
N ALA A 105 -20.13 -0.46 3.94
CA ALA A 105 -20.39 0.75 3.18
C ALA A 105 -19.97 0.59 1.71
N PHE A 106 -18.81 -0.02 1.45
CA PHE A 106 -18.31 -0.29 0.11
C PHE A 106 -19.25 -1.22 -0.69
N GLU A 107 -19.66 -2.34 -0.10
CA GLU A 107 -20.61 -3.30 -0.71
C GLU A 107 -21.97 -2.64 -1.00
N ASN A 108 -22.35 -1.62 -0.23
CA ASN A 108 -23.56 -0.82 -0.43
C ASN A 108 -23.32 0.46 -1.25
N GLN A 109 -22.21 0.54 -1.98
CA GLN A 109 -21.85 1.64 -2.89
C GLN A 109 -21.77 3.01 -2.19
N LYS A 110 -21.43 3.04 -0.91
CA LYS A 110 -21.24 4.25 -0.10
C LYS A 110 -19.77 4.62 -0.02
N TYR A 111 -19.12 4.81 -1.16
CA TYR A 111 -17.67 5.02 -1.24
C TYR A 111 -17.18 6.27 -0.50
N GLN A 112 -17.97 7.36 -0.51
CA GLN A 112 -17.59 8.63 0.11
C GLN A 112 -17.24 8.50 1.60
N ILE A 113 -17.96 7.66 2.36
CA ILE A 113 -17.68 7.47 3.79
C ILE A 113 -16.49 6.54 4.03
N CYS A 114 -16.22 5.61 3.11
CA CYS A 114 -15.08 4.72 3.18
C CYS A 114 -13.76 5.50 3.19
N ILE A 115 -13.64 6.58 2.40
CA ILE A 115 -12.35 7.27 2.20
C ILE A 115 -11.75 7.83 3.50
N PRO A 116 -12.44 8.71 4.26
CA PRO A 116 -11.90 9.20 5.53
C PRO A 116 -11.78 8.10 6.59
N ALA A 117 -12.68 7.11 6.60
CA ALA A 117 -12.63 5.98 7.51
C ALA A 117 -11.37 5.13 7.28
N LEU A 118 -11.07 4.79 6.02
CA LEU A 118 -9.91 3.99 5.63
C LEU A 118 -8.59 4.73 5.89
N PHE A 119 -8.51 6.04 5.67
CA PHE A 119 -7.33 6.80 6.10
C PHE A 119 -7.11 6.73 7.62
N SER A 120 -8.19 6.79 8.41
CA SER A 120 -8.10 6.66 9.87
C SER A 120 -7.61 5.27 10.28
N ILE A 121 -8.08 4.22 9.59
CA ILE A 121 -7.61 2.84 9.79
C ILE A 121 -6.13 2.71 9.42
N ILE A 122 -5.72 3.25 8.26
CA ILE A 122 -4.32 3.22 7.78
C ILE A 122 -3.39 3.86 8.81
N GLU A 123 -3.70 5.07 9.30
CA GLU A 123 -2.86 5.72 10.32
C GLU A 123 -2.78 4.89 11.60
N GLY A 124 -3.92 4.35 12.05
CA GLY A 124 -3.95 3.53 13.25
C GLY A 124 -3.15 2.23 13.11
N ALA A 125 -3.20 1.59 11.95
CA ALA A 125 -2.45 0.36 11.66
C ALA A 125 -0.93 0.62 11.48
N LEU A 126 -0.57 1.77 10.90
CA LEU A 126 0.84 2.18 10.75
C LEU A 126 1.53 2.51 12.07
N VAL A 127 0.79 2.85 13.12
CA VAL A 127 1.38 3.02 14.46
C VAL A 127 2.10 1.75 14.90
N ASP A 128 1.48 0.59 14.69
CA ASP A 128 2.08 -0.69 15.08
C ASP A 128 3.14 -1.12 14.06
N LEU A 129 2.84 -1.05 12.75
CA LEU A 129 3.75 -1.49 11.69
C LEU A 129 5.03 -0.64 11.56
N SER A 130 4.91 0.69 11.66
CA SER A 130 6.04 1.60 11.42
C SER A 130 6.74 2.04 12.69
N ASN A 131 6.02 2.11 13.81
CA ASN A 131 6.51 2.76 15.03
C ASN A 131 6.46 1.85 16.27
N ASN A 132 6.29 0.53 16.09
CA ASN A 132 6.25 -0.44 17.19
C ASN A 132 5.24 -0.07 18.30
N GLY A 133 4.10 0.52 17.93
CA GLY A 133 3.05 0.93 18.86
C GLY A 133 3.21 2.35 19.43
N GLU A 134 4.27 3.09 19.06
CA GLU A 134 4.52 4.44 19.57
C GLU A 134 3.58 5.49 18.93
N ARG A 135 2.40 5.66 19.52
CA ARG A 135 1.32 6.56 19.03
C ARG A 135 1.69 8.03 18.82
N LYS A 136 2.73 8.53 19.51
CA LYS A 136 3.19 9.93 19.35
C LYS A 136 4.03 10.14 18.10
N ASN A 137 4.58 9.05 17.53
CA ASN A 137 5.38 9.12 16.33
C ASN A 137 4.45 9.07 15.11
N ILE A 138 4.53 10.11 14.27
CA ILE A 138 3.73 10.24 13.05
C ILE A 138 4.61 10.08 11.79
N LYS A 139 5.88 9.72 11.94
CA LYS A 139 6.83 9.53 10.84
C LYS A 139 6.72 8.12 10.26
N TYR A 140 5.51 7.71 9.85
CA TYR A 140 5.23 6.34 9.40
C TYR A 140 6.17 5.89 8.28
N LYS A 141 6.37 6.73 7.24
CA LYS A 141 7.28 6.43 6.14
C LYS A 141 8.71 6.14 6.61
N GLN A 142 9.26 7.01 7.48
CA GLN A 142 10.60 6.81 8.01
C GLN A 142 10.71 5.48 8.76
N GLY A 143 9.69 5.12 9.54
CA GLY A 143 9.64 3.83 10.23
C GLY A 143 9.66 2.63 9.27
N LEU A 144 8.93 2.71 8.15
CA LEU A 144 8.97 1.68 7.10
C LEU A 144 10.35 1.61 6.41
N ASP A 145 10.93 2.75 6.06
CA ASP A 145 12.25 2.82 5.42
C ASP A 145 13.35 2.27 6.35
N ASP A 146 13.27 2.60 7.64
CA ASP A 146 14.20 2.08 8.64
C ASP A 146 14.06 0.56 8.78
N ALA A 147 12.84 0.02 8.76
CA ALA A 147 12.59 -1.42 8.81
C ALA A 147 13.21 -2.14 7.60
N VAL A 148 13.09 -1.58 6.39
CA VAL A 148 13.70 -2.11 5.16
C VAL A 148 15.23 -2.17 5.26
N VAL A 149 15.86 -1.20 5.91
CA VAL A 149 17.33 -1.12 6.03
C VAL A 149 17.88 -1.98 7.17
N THR A 150 17.14 -2.08 8.27
CA THR A 150 17.67 -2.63 9.53
C THR A 150 17.32 -4.10 9.77
N ASP A 151 16.20 -4.59 9.24
CA ASP A 151 15.71 -5.93 9.52
C ASP A 151 16.10 -6.93 8.42
N ARG A 152 17.13 -7.73 8.72
CA ARG A 152 17.71 -8.72 7.80
C ARG A 152 16.82 -9.96 7.60
N SER A 153 15.77 -10.13 8.40
CA SER A 153 14.78 -11.21 8.29
C SER A 153 13.73 -10.91 7.22
N LEU A 154 13.52 -9.64 6.86
CA LEU A 154 12.41 -9.18 6.02
C LEU A 154 12.62 -9.33 4.52
N ASN A 155 13.47 -10.25 4.07
CA ASN A 155 13.78 -10.41 2.64
C ASN A 155 12.51 -10.68 1.79
N PHE A 156 11.48 -11.30 2.37
CA PHE A 156 10.18 -11.50 1.71
C PHE A 156 9.19 -10.33 1.88
N ALA A 157 9.34 -9.50 2.92
CA ALA A 157 8.48 -8.34 3.19
C ALA A 157 9.00 -7.03 2.60
N VAL A 158 10.21 -7.03 2.01
CA VAL A 158 10.86 -5.80 1.53
C VAL A 158 10.07 -5.08 0.44
N LEU A 159 9.56 -5.80 -0.57
CA LEU A 159 8.78 -5.20 -1.65
C LEU A 159 7.42 -4.65 -1.17
N PRO A 160 6.64 -5.38 -0.34
CA PRO A 160 5.46 -4.84 0.34
C PRO A 160 5.73 -3.53 1.09
N LEU A 161 6.78 -3.48 1.92
CA LEU A 161 7.12 -2.32 2.72
C LEU A 161 7.52 -1.11 1.87
N ILE A 162 8.29 -1.34 0.80
CA ILE A 162 8.66 -0.29 -0.15
C ILE A 162 7.45 0.22 -0.92
N SER A 163 6.54 -0.67 -1.31
CA SER A 163 5.28 -0.28 -1.96
C SER A 163 4.47 0.66 -1.06
N LEU A 164 4.34 0.31 0.22
CA LEU A 164 3.70 1.18 1.23
C LEU A 164 4.44 2.51 1.39
N SER A 165 5.77 2.48 1.51
CA SER A 165 6.59 3.69 1.67
C SER A 165 6.35 4.70 0.54
N TRP A 166 6.35 4.24 -0.73
CA TRP A 166 6.05 5.10 -1.88
C TRP A 166 4.60 5.59 -1.89
N PHE A 167 3.63 4.75 -1.49
CA PHE A 167 2.25 5.18 -1.37
C PHE A 167 2.08 6.29 -0.32
N LEU A 168 2.80 6.21 0.81
CA LEU A 168 2.78 7.26 1.82
C LEU A 168 3.33 8.58 1.26
N ASP A 169 4.40 8.56 0.45
CA ASP A 169 4.86 9.76 -0.24
C ASP A 169 3.78 10.37 -1.14
N TYR A 170 2.99 9.55 -1.82
CA TYR A 170 1.91 10.01 -2.68
C TYR A 170 0.72 10.58 -1.88
N ALA A 171 0.15 9.80 -0.96
CA ALA A 171 -1.12 10.11 -0.31
C ALA A 171 -0.97 11.00 0.94
N PHE A 172 0.19 11.00 1.61
CA PHE A 172 0.44 11.79 2.82
C PHE A 172 1.19 13.09 2.53
N LYS A 173 1.53 13.37 1.26
CA LYS A 173 2.14 14.64 0.88
C LYS A 173 1.32 15.83 1.35
N LYS A 174 2.04 16.89 1.69
CA LYS A 174 1.43 18.20 1.87
C LYS A 174 0.79 18.63 0.56
N SER A 175 -0.37 19.23 0.66
CA SER A 175 -1.14 19.76 -0.45
C SER A 175 -1.56 21.18 -0.14
N ASP A 176 -1.63 22.00 -1.17
CA ASP A 176 -2.26 23.32 -1.09
C ASP A 176 -3.79 23.15 -1.03
N PHE A 177 -4.44 23.80 -0.06
CA PHE A 177 -5.89 23.69 0.15
C PHE A 177 -6.69 24.75 -0.61
N ASP A 178 -6.02 25.73 -1.22
CA ASP A 178 -6.68 26.76 -2.03
C ASP A 178 -6.85 26.32 -3.49
N GLN A 179 -6.48 25.08 -3.83
CA GLN A 179 -6.67 24.51 -5.16
C GLN A 179 -8.14 24.17 -5.41
N SER A 180 -8.73 24.72 -6.47
CA SER A 180 -10.14 24.51 -6.80
C SER A 180 -10.46 23.19 -7.49
N ASN A 181 -9.45 22.42 -7.92
CA ASN A 181 -9.63 21.17 -8.66
C ASN A 181 -8.62 20.09 -8.23
N PHE A 182 -8.76 19.61 -7.00
CA PHE A 182 -7.89 18.56 -6.46
C PHE A 182 -8.49 17.17 -6.72
N VAL A 183 -7.93 16.46 -7.70
CA VAL A 183 -8.45 15.19 -8.21
C VAL A 183 -7.74 13.97 -7.59
N GLU A 184 -6.60 14.18 -6.95
CA GLU A 184 -5.77 13.10 -6.41
C GLU A 184 -6.26 12.59 -5.05
N LEU A 185 -5.84 11.38 -4.69
CA LEU A 185 -6.06 10.84 -3.36
C LEU A 185 -5.07 11.46 -2.36
N ASN A 186 -5.57 12.10 -1.31
CA ASN A 186 -4.76 12.76 -0.29
C ASN A 186 -5.42 12.67 1.09
N ARG A 187 -4.60 12.27 2.07
CA ARG A 187 -4.99 12.10 3.47
C ARG A 187 -5.58 13.38 4.06
N HIS A 188 -4.90 14.52 3.90
CA HIS A 188 -5.34 15.78 4.50
C HIS A 188 -6.66 16.26 3.90
N TRP A 189 -6.84 16.10 2.59
CA TRP A 189 -8.10 16.44 1.94
C TRP A 189 -9.26 15.56 2.42
N ALA A 190 -9.03 14.25 2.53
CA ALA A 190 -10.03 13.30 3.01
C ALA A 190 -10.44 13.57 4.46
N LEU A 191 -9.47 13.64 5.38
CA LEU A 191 -9.73 13.76 6.82
C LEU A 191 -10.26 15.13 7.25
N HIS A 192 -10.03 16.17 6.45
CA HIS A 192 -10.54 17.51 6.72
C HIS A 192 -11.75 17.90 5.85
N GLY A 193 -12.32 16.95 5.10
CA GLY A 193 -13.55 17.17 4.33
C GLY A 193 -13.40 18.22 3.23
N ARG A 194 -12.23 18.29 2.58
CA ARG A 194 -11.92 19.35 1.60
C ARG A 194 -12.25 19.00 0.16
N TYR A 195 -12.52 17.73 -0.13
CA TYR A 195 -12.94 17.33 -1.47
C TYR A 195 -14.23 18.02 -1.87
N LEU A 196 -14.23 18.64 -3.05
CA LEU A 196 -15.39 19.32 -3.61
C LEU A 196 -16.25 18.39 -4.47
N ASP A 197 -15.63 17.33 -5.02
CA ASP A 197 -16.30 16.32 -5.82
C ASP A 197 -16.61 15.05 -5.03
N ILE A 198 -17.62 14.31 -5.48
CA ILE A 198 -17.97 12.99 -4.93
C ILE A 198 -16.92 11.97 -5.38
N LEU A 199 -16.32 11.28 -4.42
CA LEU A 199 -15.34 10.23 -4.67
C LEU A 199 -16.05 8.92 -5.01
N GLY A 200 -15.57 8.26 -6.06
CA GLY A 200 -16.10 6.98 -6.55
C GLY A 200 -15.43 5.75 -5.93
N ILE A 201 -15.59 4.63 -6.61
CA ILE A 201 -15.09 3.31 -6.20
C ILE A 201 -13.55 3.24 -6.13
N LYS A 202 -12.85 3.93 -7.06
CA LYS A 202 -11.39 3.85 -7.20
C LYS A 202 -10.64 4.23 -5.91
N PRO A 203 -10.83 5.43 -5.32
CA PRO A 203 -10.16 5.78 -4.06
C PRO A 203 -10.41 4.77 -2.93
N ALA A 204 -11.61 4.18 -2.87
CA ALA A 204 -11.94 3.19 -1.85
C ALA A 204 -11.13 1.91 -2.05
N LEU A 205 -11.08 1.37 -3.27
CA LEU A 205 -10.27 0.20 -3.63
C LEU A 205 -8.78 0.42 -3.36
N GLN A 206 -8.25 1.59 -3.74
CA GLN A 206 -6.88 1.99 -3.45
C GLN A 206 -6.60 1.90 -1.95
N LEU A 207 -7.42 2.54 -1.12
CA LEU A 207 -7.21 2.54 0.33
C LEU A 207 -7.43 1.16 0.97
N PHE A 208 -8.40 0.36 0.52
CA PHE A 208 -8.54 -1.00 1.01
C PHE A 208 -7.31 -1.86 0.69
N SER A 209 -6.76 -1.75 -0.53
CA SER A 209 -5.54 -2.46 -0.90
C SER A 209 -4.35 -2.07 -0.01
N VAL A 210 -4.28 -0.80 0.42
CA VAL A 210 -3.27 -0.31 1.37
C VAL A 210 -3.48 -0.90 2.76
N VAL A 211 -4.73 -0.92 3.26
CA VAL A 211 -5.04 -1.56 4.55
C VAL A 211 -4.62 -3.02 4.52
N ALA A 212 -5.06 -3.79 3.51
CA ALA A 212 -4.72 -5.20 3.36
C ALA A 212 -3.19 -5.42 3.33
N LEU A 213 -2.46 -4.60 2.58
CA LEU A 213 -1.00 -4.68 2.51
C LEU A 213 -0.33 -4.37 3.85
N ILE A 214 -0.85 -3.41 4.63
CA ILE A 214 -0.35 -3.12 5.98
C ILE A 214 -0.54 -4.33 6.89
N LEU A 215 -1.73 -4.94 6.91
CA LEU A 215 -2.01 -6.10 7.76
C LEU A 215 -1.09 -7.28 7.41
N PHE A 216 -0.91 -7.53 6.10
CA PHE A 216 0.00 -8.55 5.60
C PHE A 216 1.45 -8.30 6.03
N CYS A 217 1.96 -7.06 5.89
CA CYS A 217 3.32 -6.73 6.31
C CYS A 217 3.53 -6.96 7.81
N TYR A 218 2.53 -6.63 8.62
CA TYR A 218 2.60 -6.81 10.07
C TYR A 218 2.71 -8.28 10.45
N LYS A 219 1.98 -9.16 9.76
CA LYS A 219 2.07 -10.61 9.94
C LYS A 219 3.46 -11.12 9.58
N LEU A 220 4.02 -10.68 8.45
CA LEU A 220 5.37 -11.09 8.02
C LEU A 220 6.47 -10.66 9.00
N GLN A 221 6.32 -9.53 9.69
CA GLN A 221 7.29 -9.08 10.70
C GLN A 221 7.22 -9.87 12.02
N LYS A 222 6.16 -10.64 12.26
CA LYS A 222 5.98 -11.44 13.49
C LYS A 222 6.35 -12.92 13.36
N VAL A 223 6.68 -13.38 12.15
CA VAL A 223 7.12 -14.76 11.86
C VAL A 223 8.64 -14.85 12.01
#